data_AF-A0AAW0RH74-F1
#
_entry.id   AF-A0AAW0RH74-F1
#
_cell.length_a   1.000
_cell.length_b   1.000
_cell.length_c   1.000
_cell.angle_alpha   90.00
_cell.angle_beta   90.00
_cell.angle_gamma   90.00
#
_symmetry.space_group_name_H-M   'P 1'
#
loop_
_entity.id
_entity.type
_entity.pdbx_description
1 polymer ?
#
loop_
_entity_poly.entity_id
_entity_poly.type
_entity_poly.pdbx_seq_one_letter_code
_entity_poly.pdbx_strand_id
1 'polypeptide(L)'
;MTEKQRLWAQAVQERVKFTATILKVMYQVKMLGIERTITKKKHQFRRLELDASKPFLLLIVAVNVLNAAATSIAPAATIILDTATRMNIRTEIPSPEAIFTSLSLISLLTSSVTLLYITRTKLTSGMSSFDRIQEYLLAGAERDEALCQSTEVASEPATELTTMPGIELVGVQSGSFRYGIGECQLNDLTFAMNLSEVVAITGPLGCGKSTLLKAVLGEISCVKGQVSVQAASVAYSQQRPFIFNGTIGSDIIGDAHADAIWLERVLYSCDLVMDMESLPDDLRL
;
A
#
# COMPACT_ATOMS: atom_id res chain seq x y z
N MET A 1 -14.27 -9.01 -9.93
CA MET A 1 -14.71 -9.40 -8.56
C MET A 1 -16.24 -9.41 -8.57
N THR A 2 -16.90 -10.48 -8.11
CA THR A 2 -18.37 -10.48 -8.07
C THR A 2 -18.86 -9.49 -7.00
N GLU A 3 -19.96 -8.79 -7.26
CA GLU A 3 -20.52 -7.78 -6.36
C GLU A 3 -20.68 -8.31 -4.91
N LYS A 4 -21.12 -9.56 -4.78
CA LYS A 4 -21.25 -10.29 -3.51
C LYS A 4 -19.93 -10.47 -2.77
N GLN A 5 -18.83 -10.76 -3.49
CA GLN A 5 -17.49 -10.88 -2.90
C GLN A 5 -16.98 -9.53 -2.40
N ARG A 6 -17.27 -8.44 -3.12
CA ARG A 6 -16.92 -7.07 -2.69
C ARG A 6 -17.64 -6.68 -1.40
N LEU A 7 -18.94 -6.95 -1.31
CA LEU A 7 -19.74 -6.67 -0.11
C LEU A 7 -19.23 -7.43 1.12
N TRP A 8 -18.91 -8.72 0.96
CA TRP A 8 -18.31 -9.50 2.04
C TRP A 8 -16.94 -8.94 2.46
N ALA A 9 -16.05 -8.64 1.50
CA ALA A 9 -14.74 -8.07 1.78
C ALA A 9 -14.83 -6.73 2.54
N GLN A 10 -15.78 -5.86 2.17
CA GLN A 10 -16.02 -4.59 2.87
C GLN A 10 -16.46 -4.81 4.33
N ALA A 11 -17.39 -5.74 4.58
CA ALA A 11 -17.82 -6.06 5.94
C ALA A 11 -16.68 -6.63 6.81
N VAL A 12 -15.78 -7.42 6.22
CA VAL A 12 -14.56 -7.91 6.90
C VAL A 12 -13.65 -6.74 7.27
N GLN A 13 -13.41 -5.81 6.34
CA GLN A 13 -12.58 -4.63 6.58
C GLN A 13 -13.13 -3.75 7.70
N GLU A 14 -14.44 -3.51 7.73
CA GLU A 14 -15.10 -2.74 8.80
C GLU A 14 -14.90 -3.38 10.18
N ARG A 15 -15.06 -4.71 10.30
CA ARG A 15 -14.83 -5.44 11.55
C ARG A 15 -13.37 -5.35 12.00
N VAL A 16 -12.44 -5.57 11.08
CA VAL A 16 -11.00 -5.52 11.38
C VAL A 16 -10.60 -4.12 11.81
N LYS A 17 -11.06 -3.09 11.09
CA LYS A 17 -10.84 -1.67 11.45
C LYS A 17 -11.38 -1.35 12.84
N PHE A 18 -12.63 -1.74 13.15
CA PHE A 18 -13.20 -1.53 14.48
C PHE A 18 -12.37 -2.21 15.57
N THR A 19 -12.00 -3.48 15.37
CA THR A 19 -11.23 -4.25 16.34
C THR A 19 -9.84 -3.65 16.57
N ALA A 20 -9.16 -3.25 15.50
CA ALA A 20 -7.85 -2.59 15.58
C ALA A 20 -7.93 -1.26 16.33
N THR A 21 -8.97 -0.45 16.08
CA THR A 21 -9.19 0.80 16.82
C THR A 21 -9.40 0.55 18.31
N ILE A 22 -10.21 -0.45 18.69
CA ILE A 22 -10.45 -0.79 20.10
C ILE A 22 -9.17 -1.29 20.79
N LEU A 23 -8.34 -2.09 20.11
CA LEU A 23 -7.08 -2.58 20.68
C LEU A 23 -6.12 -1.43 21.01
N LYS A 24 -6.08 -0.38 20.18
CA LYS A 24 -5.26 0.81 20.43
C LYS A 24 -5.66 1.58 21.70
N VAL A 25 -6.91 1.44 22.15
CA VAL A 25 -7.45 2.14 23.33
C VAL A 25 -7.99 1.19 24.40
N MET A 26 -7.39 0.01 24.51
CA MET A 26 -7.86 -1.04 25.43
C MET A 26 -7.90 -0.58 26.89
N TYR A 27 -6.93 0.24 27.30
CA TYR A 27 -6.87 0.77 28.66
C TYR A 27 -8.07 1.69 28.97
N GLN A 28 -8.40 2.63 28.06
CA GLN A 28 -9.55 3.52 28.21
C GLN A 28 -10.86 2.72 28.25
N VAL A 29 -10.96 1.67 27.43
CA VAL A 29 -12.12 0.77 27.42
C VAL A 29 -12.34 0.10 28.78
N LYS A 30 -11.26 -0.37 29.42
CA LYS A 30 -11.31 -0.96 30.76
C LYS A 30 -11.63 0.07 31.84
N MET A 31 -10.99 1.24 31.78
CA MET A 31 -11.23 2.35 32.71
C MET A 31 -12.69 2.82 32.71
N LEU A 32 -13.32 2.87 31.54
CA LEU A 32 -14.72 3.29 31.39
C LEU A 32 -15.74 2.17 31.67
N GLY A 33 -15.29 0.91 31.85
CA GLY A 33 -16.18 -0.24 32.08
C GLY A 33 -17.11 -0.57 30.89
N ILE A 34 -16.86 -0.02 29.70
CA ILE A 34 -17.73 -0.14 28.51
C ILE A 34 -17.49 -1.43 27.70
N GLU A 35 -16.75 -2.39 28.25
CA GLU A 35 -16.38 -3.65 27.59
C GLU A 35 -17.60 -4.42 27.05
N ARG A 36 -18.70 -4.46 27.82
CA ARG A 36 -19.93 -5.13 27.41
C ARG A 36 -20.54 -4.49 26.16
N THR A 37 -20.53 -3.17 26.06
CA THR A 37 -21.05 -2.43 24.91
C THR A 37 -20.21 -2.66 23.67
N ILE A 38 -18.89 -2.63 23.81
CA ILE A 38 -17.94 -2.91 22.72
C ILE A 38 -18.06 -4.35 22.24
N THR A 39 -18.20 -5.31 23.17
CA THR A 39 -18.38 -6.72 22.84
C THR A 39 -19.69 -6.94 22.08
N LYS A 40 -20.79 -6.33 22.51
CA LYS A 40 -22.06 -6.33 21.76
C LYS A 40 -21.88 -5.76 20.34
N LYS A 41 -21.18 -4.63 20.20
CA LYS A 41 -20.91 -4.01 18.90
C LYS A 41 -20.03 -4.88 18.00
N LYS A 42 -19.00 -5.53 18.55
CA LYS A 42 -18.15 -6.52 17.86
C LYS A 42 -18.98 -7.68 17.31
N HIS A 43 -19.90 -8.22 18.11
CA HIS A 43 -20.81 -9.27 17.66
C HIS A 43 -21.76 -8.80 16.56
N GLN A 44 -22.22 -7.55 16.59
CA GLN A 44 -23.02 -6.97 15.50
C GLN A 44 -22.24 -6.95 14.18
N PHE A 45 -20.99 -6.48 14.19
CA PHE A 45 -20.13 -6.52 13.00
C PHE A 45 -19.90 -7.95 12.48
N ARG A 46 -19.71 -8.92 13.40
CA ARG A 46 -19.57 -10.33 13.01
C ARG A 46 -20.84 -10.89 12.37
N ARG A 47 -22.03 -10.51 12.85
CA ARG A 47 -23.30 -10.94 12.23
C ARG A 47 -23.45 -10.38 10.81
N LEU A 48 -23.17 -9.08 10.63
CA LEU A 48 -23.20 -8.44 9.31
C LEU A 48 -22.22 -9.09 8.32
N GLU A 49 -21.00 -9.41 8.77
CA GLU A 49 -20.01 -10.14 7.97
C GLU A 49 -20.54 -11.52 7.55
N LEU A 50 -21.11 -12.28 8.49
CA LEU A 50 -21.65 -13.61 8.21
C LEU A 50 -22.83 -13.53 7.23
N ASP A 51 -23.75 -12.59 7.43
CA ASP A 51 -24.92 -12.41 6.55
C ASP A 51 -24.50 -11.99 5.14
N ALA A 52 -23.49 -11.12 5.00
CA ALA A 52 -22.92 -10.75 3.71
C ALA A 52 -22.19 -11.92 3.03
N SER A 53 -21.60 -12.84 3.80
CA SER A 53 -20.88 -14.00 3.26
C SER A 53 -21.79 -15.12 2.74
N LYS A 54 -22.99 -15.30 3.33
CA LYS A 54 -23.95 -16.37 3.00
C LYS A 54 -24.24 -16.51 1.50
N PRO A 55 -24.65 -15.46 0.76
CA PRO A 55 -25.01 -15.60 -0.65
C PRO A 55 -23.80 -15.95 -1.54
N PHE A 56 -22.59 -15.58 -1.13
CA PHE A 56 -21.35 -15.95 -1.82
C PHE A 56 -20.99 -17.42 -1.55
N LEU A 57 -21.05 -17.86 -0.29
CA LEU A 57 -20.78 -19.24 0.09
C LEU A 57 -21.81 -20.21 -0.49
N LEU A 58 -23.10 -19.84 -0.51
CA LEU A 58 -24.14 -20.64 -1.15
C LEU A 58 -23.91 -20.80 -2.65
N LEU A 59 -23.44 -19.75 -3.33
CA LEU A 59 -23.08 -19.83 -4.74
C LEU A 59 -21.91 -20.80 -4.96
N ILE A 60 -20.87 -20.73 -4.13
CA ILE A 60 -19.74 -21.68 -4.20
C ILE A 60 -20.22 -23.12 -3.98
N VAL A 61 -21.04 -23.36 -2.95
CA VAL A 61 -21.60 -24.68 -2.67
C VAL A 61 -22.44 -25.17 -3.84
N ALA A 62 -23.32 -24.34 -4.40
CA ALA A 62 -24.15 -24.69 -5.55
C ALA A 62 -23.30 -25.07 -6.77
N VAL A 63 -22.25 -24.29 -7.08
CA VAL A 63 -21.32 -24.59 -8.18
C VAL A 63 -20.55 -25.89 -7.92
N ASN A 64 -20.09 -26.13 -6.69
CA ASN A 64 -19.39 -27.36 -6.34
C ASN A 64 -20.28 -28.59 -6.40
N VAL A 65 -21.52 -28.50 -5.93
CA VAL A 65 -22.51 -29.60 -6.03
C VAL A 65 -22.83 -29.88 -7.49
N LEU A 66 -23.04 -28.84 -8.30
CA LEU A 66 -23.27 -29.01 -9.74
C LEU A 66 -22.08 -29.69 -10.43
N ASN A 67 -20.86 -29.31 -10.07
CA ASN A 67 -19.63 -29.91 -10.60
C ASN A 67 -19.48 -31.38 -10.15
N ALA A 68 -19.74 -31.69 -8.88
CA ALA A 68 -19.72 -33.06 -8.35
C ALA A 68 -20.80 -33.95 -9.00
N ALA A 69 -22.01 -33.41 -9.19
CA ALA A 69 -23.08 -34.12 -9.89
C ALA A 69 -22.73 -34.35 -11.36
N ALA A 70 -22.19 -33.34 -12.06
CA ALA A 70 -21.77 -33.47 -13.44
C ALA A 70 -20.67 -34.53 -13.60
N THR A 71 -19.66 -34.53 -12.74
CA THR A 71 -18.56 -35.51 -12.77
C THR A 71 -19.02 -36.94 -12.45
N SER A 72 -19.99 -37.12 -11.55
CA SER A 72 -20.50 -38.46 -11.21
C SER A 72 -21.53 -38.99 -12.21
N ILE A 73 -22.39 -38.13 -12.78
CA ILE A 73 -23.51 -38.54 -13.64
C ILE A 73 -23.09 -38.61 -15.11
N ALA A 74 -22.25 -37.68 -15.59
CA ALA A 74 -21.92 -37.59 -17.01
C ALA A 74 -21.33 -38.89 -17.59
N PRO A 75 -20.34 -39.55 -16.95
CA PRO A 75 -19.76 -40.76 -17.54
C PRO A 75 -20.76 -41.93 -17.61
N ALA A 76 -21.60 -42.09 -16.57
CA ALA A 76 -22.66 -43.11 -16.57
C ALA A 76 -23.72 -42.82 -17.64
N ALA A 77 -24.15 -41.55 -17.78
CA ALA A 77 -25.12 -41.14 -18.78
C ALA A 77 -24.58 -41.31 -20.22
N THR A 78 -23.30 -41.01 -20.47
CA THR A 78 -22.68 -41.18 -21.79
C THR A 78 -22.65 -42.66 -22.20
N ILE A 79 -22.33 -43.58 -21.28
CA ILE A 79 -22.32 -45.02 -21.56
C ILE A 79 -23.75 -45.54 -21.81
N ILE A 80 -24.74 -45.11 -21.01
CA ILE A 80 -26.14 -45.48 -21.20
C ILE A 80 -26.66 -44.99 -22.55
N LEU A 81 -26.29 -43.77 -22.97
CA LEU A 81 -26.72 -43.21 -24.25
C LEU A 81 -26.04 -43.90 -25.45
N ASP A 82 -24.73 -44.18 -25.38
CA ASP A 82 -24.00 -44.90 -26.44
C ASP A 82 -24.54 -46.33 -26.63
N THR A 83 -24.81 -47.04 -25.54
CA THR A 83 -25.41 -48.38 -25.60
C THR A 83 -26.84 -48.36 -26.14
N ALA A 84 -27.68 -47.40 -25.71
CA ALA A 84 -29.05 -47.26 -26.19
C ALA A 84 -29.14 -46.89 -27.69
N THR A 85 -28.27 -46.00 -28.17
CA THR A 85 -28.25 -45.58 -29.58
C THR A 85 -27.77 -46.71 -30.50
N ARG A 86 -26.77 -47.50 -30.09
CA ARG A 86 -26.30 -48.68 -30.84
C ARG A 86 -27.33 -49.80 -30.88
N MET A 87 -28.08 -50.00 -29.79
CA MET A 87 -29.19 -50.94 -29.75
C MET A 87 -30.31 -50.55 -30.73
N ASN A 88 -30.59 -49.24 -30.86
CA ASN A 88 -31.60 -48.73 -31.79
C ASN A 88 -31.17 -48.84 -33.27
N ILE A 89 -29.86 -48.75 -33.56
CA ILE A 89 -29.28 -48.82 -34.92
C ILE A 89 -28.92 -50.28 -35.31
N ARG A 90 -29.15 -51.26 -34.43
CA ARG A 90 -28.78 -52.68 -34.60
C ARG A 90 -27.29 -52.90 -34.91
N THR A 91 -26.42 -52.09 -34.31
CA THR A 91 -24.97 -52.31 -34.34
C THR A 91 -24.53 -53.18 -33.16
N GLU A 92 -23.32 -53.76 -33.24
CA GLU A 92 -22.77 -54.58 -32.15
C GLU A 92 -22.60 -53.77 -30.86
N ILE A 93 -22.94 -54.40 -29.73
CA ILE A 93 -22.75 -53.83 -28.40
C ILE A 93 -21.24 -53.74 -28.14
N PRO A 94 -20.74 -52.59 -27.64
CA PRO A 94 -19.31 -52.43 -27.37
C PRO A 94 -18.81 -53.46 -26.33
N SER A 95 -17.59 -53.95 -26.53
CA SER A 95 -16.95 -54.88 -25.58
C SER A 95 -16.73 -54.20 -24.22
N PRO A 96 -16.73 -54.96 -23.11
CA PRO A 96 -16.49 -54.41 -21.78
C PRO A 96 -15.19 -53.61 -21.68
N GLU A 97 -14.15 -54.04 -22.39
CA GLU A 97 -12.85 -53.36 -22.46
C GLU A 97 -12.93 -51.95 -23.08
N ALA A 98 -13.73 -51.78 -24.14
CA ALA A 98 -13.96 -50.48 -24.78
C ALA A 98 -14.76 -49.51 -23.86
N ILE A 99 -15.66 -50.04 -23.03
CA ILE A 99 -16.45 -49.25 -22.08
C ILE A 99 -15.56 -48.75 -20.92
N PHE A 100 -14.72 -49.60 -20.33
CA PHE A 100 -13.84 -49.19 -19.24
C PHE A 100 -12.73 -48.22 -19.69
N THR A 101 -12.21 -48.40 -20.90
CA THR A 101 -11.20 -47.49 -21.48
C THR A 101 -11.80 -46.12 -21.80
N SER A 102 -12.99 -46.07 -22.40
CA SER A 102 -13.70 -44.80 -22.67
C SER A 102 -14.12 -44.08 -21.38
N LEU A 103 -14.61 -44.80 -20.37
CA LEU A 103 -14.92 -44.25 -19.04
C LEU A 103 -13.70 -43.57 -18.40
N SER A 104 -12.55 -44.23 -18.46
CA SER A 104 -11.29 -43.71 -17.91
C SER A 104 -10.84 -42.44 -18.63
N LEU A 105 -10.95 -42.42 -19.97
CA LEU A 105 -10.60 -41.27 -20.81
C LEU A 105 -11.52 -40.07 -20.54
N ILE A 106 -12.84 -40.31 -20.45
CA ILE A 106 -13.84 -39.28 -20.11
C ILE A 106 -13.56 -38.70 -18.72
N SER A 107 -13.27 -39.53 -17.72
CA SER A 107 -12.94 -39.07 -16.36
C SER A 107 -11.68 -38.21 -16.33
N LEU A 108 -10.62 -38.61 -17.04
CA LEU A 108 -9.37 -37.85 -17.14
C LEU A 108 -9.61 -36.48 -17.79
N LEU A 109 -10.36 -36.44 -18.88
CA LEU A 109 -10.70 -35.21 -19.59
C LEU A 109 -11.58 -34.28 -18.75
N THR A 110 -12.58 -34.84 -18.06
CA THR A 110 -13.47 -34.05 -17.17
C THR A 110 -12.67 -33.39 -16.05
N SER A 111 -11.71 -34.11 -15.43
CA SER A 111 -10.85 -33.53 -14.38
C SER A 111 -10.01 -32.35 -14.88
N SER A 112 -9.47 -32.44 -16.10
CA SER A 112 -8.66 -31.40 -16.72
C SER A 112 -9.49 -30.17 -17.08
N VAL A 113 -10.71 -30.36 -17.59
CA VAL A 113 -11.66 -29.28 -17.91
C VAL A 113 -12.07 -28.53 -16.65
N THR A 114 -12.35 -29.25 -15.55
CA THR A 114 -12.69 -28.63 -14.26
C THR A 114 -11.55 -27.78 -13.72
N LEU A 115 -10.29 -28.24 -13.84
CA LEU A 115 -9.13 -27.46 -13.43
C LEU A 115 -9.00 -26.17 -14.24
N LEU A 116 -9.21 -26.22 -15.56
CA LEU A 116 -9.21 -25.03 -16.41
C LEU A 116 -10.31 -24.04 -16.01
N TYR A 117 -11.51 -24.55 -15.70
CA TYR A 117 -12.63 -23.71 -15.25
C TYR A 117 -12.33 -22.96 -13.96
N ILE A 118 -11.77 -23.64 -12.95
CA ILE A 118 -11.41 -23.01 -11.67
C ILE A 118 -10.26 -22.02 -11.87
N THR A 119 -9.25 -22.39 -12.66
CA THR A 119 -8.06 -21.55 -12.90
C THR A 119 -8.40 -20.24 -13.61
N ARG A 120 -9.45 -20.21 -14.45
CA ARG A 120 -9.97 -18.97 -15.06
C ARG A 120 -10.22 -17.87 -14.02
N THR A 121 -10.76 -18.21 -12.86
CA THR A 121 -11.04 -17.21 -11.79
C THR A 121 -9.77 -16.65 -11.13
N LYS A 122 -8.70 -17.45 -11.11
CA LYS A 122 -7.38 -17.03 -10.62
C LYS A 122 -6.70 -16.11 -11.65
N LEU A 123 -6.78 -16.44 -12.93
CA LEU A 123 -6.27 -15.61 -14.03
C LEU A 123 -6.90 -14.22 -14.04
N THR A 124 -8.23 -14.12 -13.90
CA THR A 124 -8.91 -12.81 -13.85
C THR A 124 -8.52 -11.99 -12.62
N SER A 125 -8.27 -12.65 -11.48
CA SER A 125 -7.80 -12.00 -10.26
C SER A 125 -6.36 -11.51 -10.38
N GLY A 126 -5.50 -12.30 -11.05
CA GLY A 126 -4.12 -11.92 -11.37
C GLY A 126 -4.07 -10.72 -12.32
N MET A 127 -4.87 -10.76 -13.40
CA MET A 127 -4.97 -9.65 -14.36
C MET A 127 -5.38 -8.35 -13.67
N SER A 128 -6.39 -8.38 -12.82
CA SER A 128 -6.81 -7.19 -12.04
C SER A 128 -5.72 -6.65 -11.10
N SER A 129 -4.77 -7.49 -10.67
CA SER A 129 -3.64 -7.04 -9.85
C SER A 129 -2.59 -6.33 -10.72
N PHE A 130 -2.32 -6.86 -11.92
CA PHE A 130 -1.47 -6.20 -12.91
C PHE A 130 -2.04 -4.86 -13.36
N ASP A 131 -3.36 -4.78 -13.62
CA ASP A 131 -4.02 -3.54 -14.00
C ASP A 131 -3.78 -2.42 -12.97
N ARG A 132 -3.87 -2.75 -11.67
CA ARG A 132 -3.61 -1.80 -10.57
C ARG A 132 -2.14 -1.39 -10.47
N ILE A 133 -1.22 -2.32 -10.68
CA ILE A 133 0.22 -2.03 -10.68
C ILE A 133 0.54 -1.12 -11.86
N GLN A 134 0.00 -1.39 -13.04
CA GLN A 134 0.18 -0.57 -14.23
C GLN A 134 -0.39 0.84 -14.02
N GLU A 135 -1.61 0.97 -13.48
CA GLU A 135 -2.21 2.26 -13.16
C GLU A 135 -1.32 3.07 -12.20
N TYR A 136 -0.78 2.43 -11.16
CA TYR A 136 0.15 3.07 -10.22
C TYR A 136 1.46 3.52 -10.89
N LEU A 137 2.08 2.66 -11.69
CA LEU A 137 3.33 2.99 -12.38
C LEU A 137 3.16 4.11 -13.39
N LEU A 138 2.02 4.17 -14.09
CA LEU A 138 1.71 5.24 -15.04
C LEU A 138 1.33 6.56 -14.37
N ALA A 139 0.76 6.53 -13.16
CA ALA A 139 0.40 7.74 -12.41
C ALA A 139 1.61 8.53 -11.91
N GLY A 140 2.81 7.94 -11.87
CA GLY A 140 4.01 8.54 -11.28
C GLY A 140 4.74 9.58 -12.14
N ALA A 141 4.40 9.73 -13.42
CA ALA A 141 5.20 10.50 -14.38
C ALA A 141 4.96 12.03 -14.38
N GLU A 142 3.98 12.56 -13.63
CA GLU A 142 3.71 14.01 -13.60
C GLU A 142 4.63 14.81 -12.66
N ARG A 143 5.58 14.16 -11.95
CA ARG A 143 6.41 14.83 -10.94
C ARG A 143 7.69 15.49 -11.47
N ASP A 144 8.14 15.18 -12.69
CA ASP A 144 9.53 15.47 -13.10
C ASP A 144 9.77 16.73 -13.96
N GLU A 145 8.76 17.53 -14.33
CA GLU A 145 8.99 18.60 -15.34
C GLU A 145 8.74 20.05 -14.89
N ALA A 146 8.35 20.28 -13.63
CA ALA A 146 8.10 21.64 -13.14
C ALA A 146 9.32 22.27 -12.44
N LEU A 147 10.31 22.70 -13.25
CA LEU A 147 11.12 23.90 -13.01
C LEU A 147 11.92 24.02 -11.68
N CYS A 148 12.59 22.96 -11.24
CA CYS A 148 13.76 23.13 -10.36
C CYS A 148 15.02 22.95 -11.20
N GLN A 149 15.65 24.07 -11.60
CA GLN A 149 17.03 24.03 -12.10
C GLN A 149 17.94 23.74 -10.90
N SER A 150 18.05 22.47 -10.51
CA SER A 150 19.08 22.00 -9.61
C SER A 150 20.39 21.94 -10.38
N THR A 151 21.15 23.03 -10.34
CA THR A 151 22.54 22.97 -10.77
C THR A 151 23.29 22.19 -9.69
N GLU A 152 23.62 20.93 -9.96
CA GLU A 152 24.49 20.13 -9.10
C GLU A 152 25.88 20.78 -9.08
N VAL A 153 26.07 21.71 -8.14
CA VAL A 153 27.41 22.12 -7.75
C VAL A 153 27.95 20.97 -6.91
N ALA A 154 28.85 20.19 -7.50
CA ALA A 154 29.61 19.16 -6.80
C ALA A 154 30.37 19.83 -5.64
N SER A 155 29.76 19.79 -4.46
CA SER A 155 30.38 20.25 -3.22
C SER A 155 30.57 19.03 -2.33
N GLU A 156 31.78 18.86 -1.84
CA GLU A 156 32.12 17.90 -0.79
C GLU A 156 31.19 18.09 0.42
N PRO A 157 30.93 17.02 1.21
CA PRO A 157 30.09 17.12 2.41
C PRO A 157 30.73 18.10 3.40
N ALA A 158 30.23 19.33 3.41
CA ALA A 158 30.69 20.38 4.31
C ALA A 158 30.14 20.09 5.72
N THR A 159 30.90 19.33 6.50
CA THR A 159 30.62 19.08 7.93
C THR A 159 30.81 20.35 8.79
N GLU A 160 31.37 21.42 8.21
CA GLU A 160 31.60 22.70 8.89
C GLU A 160 31.01 23.88 8.14
N LEU A 161 30.42 24.82 8.89
CA LEU A 161 29.87 26.08 8.39
C LEU A 161 31.02 27.00 7.95
N THR A 162 31.61 26.77 6.77
CA THR A 162 32.55 27.72 6.18
C THR A 162 31.76 28.91 5.64
N THR A 163 31.88 30.05 6.31
CA THR A 163 31.28 31.33 5.90
C THR A 163 31.91 31.82 4.60
N MET A 164 31.33 31.42 3.47
CA MET A 164 31.59 32.03 2.16
C MET A 164 30.47 33.04 1.88
N PRO A 165 30.73 34.36 2.02
CA PRO A 165 29.69 35.37 1.81
C PRO A 165 29.31 35.48 0.33
N GLY A 166 28.00 35.47 0.04
CA GLY A 166 27.45 35.86 -1.26
C GLY A 166 26.95 34.74 -2.17
N ILE A 167 26.91 33.48 -1.71
CA ILE A 167 26.29 32.39 -2.47
C ILE A 167 24.82 32.28 -2.05
N GLU A 168 23.91 32.55 -2.99
CA GLU A 168 22.48 32.33 -2.83
C GLU A 168 22.20 30.82 -2.85
N LEU A 169 21.80 30.26 -1.71
CA LEU A 169 21.56 28.82 -1.56
C LEU A 169 20.17 28.44 -2.07
N VAL A 170 19.17 29.27 -1.79
CA VAL A 170 17.79 29.07 -2.23
C VAL A 170 17.22 30.39 -2.73
N GLY A 171 16.70 30.39 -3.96
CA GLY A 171 16.04 31.52 -4.57
C GLY A 171 14.64 31.15 -5.06
N VAL A 172 13.65 31.97 -4.72
CA VAL A 172 12.30 31.85 -5.25
C VAL A 172 11.89 33.20 -5.83
N GLN A 173 11.48 33.22 -7.10
CA GLN A 173 11.04 34.42 -7.82
C GLN A 173 9.62 34.24 -8.34
N SER A 174 8.67 35.04 -7.82
CA SER A 174 7.23 34.95 -8.14
C SER A 174 6.66 33.53 -8.13
N GLY A 175 7.14 32.71 -7.18
CA GLY A 175 6.82 31.30 -7.04
C GLY A 175 5.37 31.08 -6.61
N SER A 176 4.62 30.34 -7.41
CA SER A 176 3.26 29.90 -7.07
C SER A 176 3.18 28.38 -7.05
N PHE A 177 2.79 27.80 -5.92
CA PHE A 177 2.90 26.37 -5.65
C PHE A 177 1.54 25.72 -5.42
N ARG A 178 1.36 24.49 -5.92
CA ARG A 178 0.14 23.72 -5.67
C ARG A 178 0.36 22.23 -5.43
N TYR A 179 -0.49 21.64 -4.59
CA TYR A 179 -0.68 20.20 -4.51
C TYR A 179 -1.62 19.70 -5.62
N GLY A 180 -1.08 18.96 -6.59
CA GLY A 180 -1.86 18.26 -7.62
C GLY A 180 -2.68 19.20 -8.52
N ILE A 181 -3.94 18.84 -8.75
CA ILE A 181 -4.88 19.60 -9.58
C ILE A 181 -5.76 20.45 -8.68
N GLY A 182 -5.69 21.77 -8.82
CA GLY A 182 -6.49 22.71 -8.02
C GLY A 182 -5.87 24.09 -7.89
N GLU A 183 -6.35 24.85 -6.91
CA GLU A 183 -5.85 26.19 -6.59
C GLU A 183 -4.45 26.14 -5.95
N CYS A 184 -3.64 27.15 -6.24
CA CYS A 184 -2.34 27.34 -5.62
C CYS A 184 -2.50 27.70 -4.14
N GLN A 185 -1.87 26.93 -3.26
CA GLN A 185 -1.87 27.23 -1.82
C GLN A 185 -0.89 28.35 -1.45
N LEU A 186 0.13 28.55 -2.29
CA LEU A 186 1.10 29.64 -2.15
C LEU A 186 1.13 30.43 -3.47
N ASN A 187 1.04 31.75 -3.39
CA ASN A 187 0.92 32.63 -4.55
C ASN A 187 1.96 33.74 -4.49
N ASP A 188 2.66 33.97 -5.60
CA ASP A 188 3.59 35.08 -5.83
C ASP A 188 4.62 35.29 -4.69
N LEU A 189 5.26 34.20 -4.27
CA LEU A 189 6.32 34.26 -3.27
C LEU A 189 7.64 34.67 -3.91
N THR A 190 8.32 35.66 -3.31
CA THR A 190 9.68 36.06 -3.68
C THR A 190 10.55 36.18 -2.44
N PHE A 191 11.60 35.37 -2.35
CA PHE A 191 12.59 35.42 -1.28
C PHE A 191 13.90 34.75 -1.71
N ALA A 192 14.99 35.08 -1.03
CA ALA A 192 16.29 34.46 -1.20
C ALA A 192 16.88 34.12 0.19
N MET A 193 17.61 33.01 0.28
CA MET A 193 18.35 32.57 1.47
C MET A 193 19.81 32.35 1.09
N ASN A 194 20.72 32.91 1.88
CA ASN A 194 22.15 32.81 1.60
C ASN A 194 22.79 31.65 2.37
N LEU A 195 23.95 31.20 1.88
CA LEU A 195 24.78 30.24 2.61
C LEU A 195 25.18 30.80 3.98
N SER A 196 25.21 29.94 5.00
CA SER A 196 25.52 30.28 6.39
C SER A 196 24.53 31.24 7.09
N GLU A 197 23.30 31.35 6.58
CA GLU A 197 22.23 32.14 7.18
C GLU A 197 21.27 31.28 8.03
N VAL A 198 20.80 31.81 9.15
CA VAL A 198 19.74 31.20 9.96
C VAL A 198 18.45 32.00 9.77
N VAL A 199 17.49 31.41 9.06
CA VAL A 199 16.21 32.06 8.71
C VAL A 199 15.07 31.44 9.51
N ALA A 200 14.23 32.29 10.12
CA ALA A 200 13.02 31.88 10.81
C ALA A 200 11.76 32.29 10.02
N ILE A 201 10.94 31.31 9.63
CA ILE A 201 9.67 31.55 8.91
C ILE A 201 8.53 31.56 9.92
N THR A 202 7.81 32.68 10.01
CA THR A 202 6.68 32.85 10.95
C THR A 202 5.40 33.24 10.22
N GLY A 203 4.25 33.00 10.84
CA GLY A 203 2.95 33.37 10.28
C GLY A 203 1.78 32.58 10.89
N PRO A 204 0.52 32.94 10.56
CA PRO A 204 -0.68 32.32 11.10
C PRO A 204 -0.77 30.80 10.89
N LEU A 205 -1.60 30.12 11.69
CA LEU A 205 -1.87 28.69 11.47
C LEU A 205 -2.54 28.50 10.09
N GLY A 206 -2.04 27.55 9.31
CA GLY A 206 -2.60 27.25 7.99
C GLY A 206 -2.13 28.16 6.84
N CYS A 207 -1.23 29.12 7.06
CA CYS A 207 -0.71 30.00 6.00
C CYS A 207 0.29 29.34 5.02
N GLY A 208 0.48 28.01 5.09
CA GLY A 208 1.33 27.28 4.15
C GLY A 208 2.83 27.22 4.46
N LYS A 209 3.28 27.44 5.70
CA LYS A 209 4.71 27.33 6.08
C LYS A 209 5.33 25.97 5.74
N SER A 210 4.68 24.88 6.14
CA SER A 210 5.15 23.53 5.82
C SER A 210 5.10 23.24 4.32
N THR A 211 4.12 23.81 3.62
CA THR A 211 4.02 23.79 2.15
C THR A 211 5.21 24.49 1.52
N LEU A 212 5.63 25.64 2.06
CA LEU A 212 6.79 26.37 1.56
C LEU A 212 8.09 25.57 1.71
N LEU A 213 8.31 24.95 2.88
CA LEU A 213 9.48 24.08 3.07
C LEU A 213 9.50 22.91 2.09
N LYS A 214 8.34 22.28 1.84
CA LYS A 214 8.18 21.21 0.85
C LYS A 214 8.36 21.69 -0.59
N ALA A 215 7.99 22.92 -0.89
CA ALA A 215 8.25 23.54 -2.19
C ALA A 215 9.74 23.76 -2.43
N VAL A 216 10.49 24.21 -1.41
CA VAL A 216 11.95 24.33 -1.47
C VAL A 216 12.62 22.96 -1.66
N LEU A 217 12.08 21.89 -1.07
CA LEU A 217 12.55 20.52 -1.27
C LEU A 217 12.20 19.93 -2.65
N GLY A 218 11.43 20.64 -3.48
CA GLY A 218 10.93 20.12 -4.77
C GLY A 218 9.79 19.10 -4.64
N GLU A 219 9.24 18.87 -3.45
CA GLU A 219 8.09 17.96 -3.26
C GLU A 219 6.77 18.53 -3.81
N ILE A 220 6.72 19.83 -4.07
CA ILE A 220 5.53 20.54 -4.57
C ILE A 220 5.86 21.22 -5.88
N SER A 221 5.05 20.96 -6.91
CA SER A 221 5.23 21.54 -8.23
C SER A 221 5.07 23.06 -8.21
N CYS A 222 6.04 23.75 -8.83
CA CYS A 222 5.98 25.16 -9.12
C CYS A 222 5.15 25.39 -10.41
N VAL A 223 4.05 26.15 -10.31
CA VAL A 223 3.15 26.42 -11.44
C VAL A 223 3.57 27.67 -12.20
N LYS A 224 4.11 28.65 -11.48
CA LYS A 224 4.57 29.94 -12.00
C LYS A 224 5.77 30.40 -11.20
N GLY A 225 6.67 31.11 -11.85
CA GLY A 225 7.90 31.60 -11.24
C GLY A 225 9.06 30.63 -11.41
N GLN A 226 10.14 30.88 -10.67
CA GLN A 226 11.37 30.09 -10.71
C GLN A 226 11.81 29.74 -9.28
N VAL A 227 12.28 28.51 -9.10
CA VAL A 227 12.92 28.04 -7.87
C VAL A 227 14.33 27.56 -8.21
N SER A 228 15.32 28.08 -7.48
CA SER A 228 16.71 27.64 -7.54
C SER A 228 17.11 27.12 -6.16
N VAL A 229 17.76 25.95 -6.14
CA VAL A 229 18.35 25.37 -4.93
C VAL A 229 19.76 24.91 -5.29
N GLN A 230 20.76 25.55 -4.70
CA GLN A 230 22.19 25.29 -4.93
C GLN A 230 22.78 24.40 -3.83
N ALA A 231 22.13 23.26 -3.56
CA ALA A 231 22.57 22.31 -2.54
C ALA A 231 22.55 20.88 -3.10
N ALA A 232 23.61 20.12 -2.87
CA ALA A 232 23.68 18.70 -3.24
C ALA A 232 22.81 17.82 -2.32
N SER A 233 22.63 18.22 -1.06
CA SER A 233 21.83 17.51 -0.07
C SER A 233 21.15 18.51 0.87
N VAL A 234 19.90 18.22 1.27
CA VAL A 234 19.11 19.03 2.18
C VAL A 234 18.57 18.14 3.30
N ALA A 235 18.93 18.44 4.55
CA ALA A 235 18.35 17.79 5.71
C ALA A 235 16.97 18.40 6.02
N TYR A 236 15.96 17.54 6.25
CA TYR A 236 14.60 17.99 6.52
C TYR A 236 13.99 17.26 7.72
N SER A 237 13.50 18.02 8.69
CA SER A 237 12.75 17.50 9.83
C SER A 237 11.26 17.85 9.70
N GLN A 238 10.43 16.82 9.55
CA GLN A 238 9.00 16.97 9.36
C GLN A 238 8.27 17.19 10.70
N GLN A 239 7.16 17.93 10.66
CA GLN A 239 6.29 18.12 11.83
C GLN A 239 5.82 16.78 12.45
N ARG A 240 5.64 15.75 11.61
CA ARG A 240 5.42 14.37 12.05
C ARG A 240 6.66 13.58 11.69
N PRO A 241 7.46 13.12 12.67
CA PRO A 241 8.66 12.36 12.37
C PRO A 241 8.28 11.03 11.71
N PHE A 242 9.15 10.58 10.81
CA PHE A 242 9.13 9.24 10.25
C PHE A 242 10.30 8.48 10.84
N ILE A 243 10.04 7.32 11.45
CA ILE A 243 11.01 6.47 12.12
C ILE A 243 11.04 5.15 11.36
N PHE A 244 12.23 4.71 10.94
CA PHE A 244 12.42 3.43 10.27
C PHE A 244 12.22 2.26 11.24
N ASN A 245 11.79 1.11 10.70
CA ASN A 245 11.73 -0.12 11.50
C ASN A 245 13.16 -0.62 11.72
N GLY A 246 13.70 -0.45 12.92
CA GLY A 246 15.07 -0.83 13.27
C GLY A 246 15.46 -0.37 14.67
N THR A 247 16.76 -0.28 14.92
CA THR A 247 17.30 0.36 16.13
C THR A 247 17.25 1.87 16.00
N ILE A 248 17.16 2.59 17.11
CA ILE A 248 17.20 4.06 17.06
C ILE A 248 18.57 4.54 16.53
N GLY A 249 19.65 3.80 16.80
CA GLY A 249 20.95 4.08 16.20
C GLY A 249 20.91 4.06 14.67
N SER A 250 20.30 3.02 14.10
CA SER A 250 20.13 2.93 12.64
C SER A 250 19.23 4.02 12.06
N ASP A 251 18.21 4.46 12.81
CA ASP A 251 17.31 5.55 12.39
C ASP A 251 18.01 6.92 12.41
N ILE A 252 18.86 7.18 13.42
CA ILE A 252 19.65 8.42 13.53
C ILE A 252 20.73 8.49 12.45
N ILE A 253 21.44 7.37 12.20
CA ILE A 253 22.51 7.32 11.19
C ILE A 253 21.93 7.35 9.77
N GLY A 254 20.80 6.66 9.55
CA GLY A 254 20.18 6.52 8.24
C GLY A 254 21.13 5.87 7.22
N ASP A 255 21.34 6.53 6.09
CA ASP A 255 22.21 6.07 5.00
C ASP A 255 23.65 6.63 5.10
N ALA A 256 23.98 7.32 6.20
CA ALA A 256 25.32 7.87 6.42
C ALA A 256 26.31 6.79 6.92
N HIS A 257 27.60 7.09 6.82
CA HIS A 257 28.63 6.25 7.44
C HIS A 257 28.54 6.32 8.96
N ALA A 258 28.60 5.15 9.61
CA ALA A 258 28.55 5.05 11.05
C ALA A 258 29.82 5.65 11.68
N ASP A 259 29.64 6.73 12.44
CA ASP A 259 30.67 7.34 13.29
C ASP A 259 30.16 7.36 14.73
N ALA A 260 30.80 6.55 15.58
CA ALA A 260 30.42 6.41 16.98
C ALA A 260 30.62 7.70 17.79
N ILE A 261 31.67 8.48 17.49
CA ILE A 261 31.99 9.72 18.20
C ILE A 261 30.96 10.79 17.83
N TRP A 262 30.64 10.89 16.54
CA TRP A 262 29.60 11.80 16.08
C TRP A 262 28.23 11.43 16.66
N LEU A 263 27.88 10.15 16.67
CA LEU A 263 26.62 9.67 17.22
C LEU A 263 26.50 9.99 18.71
N GLU A 264 27.54 9.73 19.51
CA GLU A 264 27.57 10.08 20.93
C GLU A 264 27.35 11.59 21.15
N ARG A 265 27.99 12.42 20.32
CA ARG A 265 27.83 13.88 20.37
C ARG A 265 26.43 14.34 20.00
N VAL A 266 25.79 13.70 19.00
CA VAL A 266 24.40 13.97 18.63
C VAL A 266 23.46 13.56 19.76
N LEU A 267 23.64 12.38 20.35
CA LEU A 267 22.82 11.90 21.48
C LEU A 267 22.90 12.85 22.67
N TYR A 268 24.11 13.33 23.01
CA TYR A 268 24.29 14.31 24.07
C TYR A 268 23.65 15.66 23.72
N SER A 269 23.86 16.17 22.49
CA SER A 269 23.35 17.49 22.08
C SER A 269 21.83 17.54 21.96
N CYS A 270 21.19 16.41 21.65
CA CYS A 270 19.75 16.26 21.56
C CYS A 270 19.09 15.79 22.88
N ASP A 271 19.87 15.63 23.97
CA ASP A 271 19.42 15.15 25.28
C ASP A 271 18.73 13.76 25.23
N LEU A 272 19.14 12.91 24.28
CA LEU A 272 18.56 11.58 24.07
C LEU A 272 19.17 10.50 24.99
N VAL A 273 20.19 10.83 25.77
CA VAL A 273 20.92 9.85 26.61
C VAL A 273 19.98 9.18 27.62
N MET A 274 19.14 9.96 28.30
CA MET A 274 18.16 9.44 29.26
C MET A 274 17.06 8.61 28.58
N ASP A 275 16.62 9.02 27.39
CA ASP A 275 15.62 8.29 26.62
C ASP A 275 16.12 6.90 26.24
N MET A 276 17.40 6.79 25.83
CA MET A 276 18.05 5.50 25.53
C MET A 276 18.09 4.56 26.74
N GLU A 277 18.28 5.09 27.95
CA GLU A 277 18.26 4.30 29.19
C GLU A 277 16.87 3.75 29.51
N SER A 278 15.81 4.48 29.14
CA SER A 278 14.43 4.05 29.37
C SER A 278 13.95 2.94 28.41
N LEU A 279 14.63 2.80 27.27
CA LEU A 279 14.25 1.89 26.20
C LEU A 279 14.76 0.46 26.44
N PRO A 280 14.02 -0.57 25.97
CA PRO A 280 14.49 -1.96 25.95
C PRO A 280 15.77 -2.13 25.13
N ASP A 281 16.64 -3.04 25.55
CA ASP A 281 17.95 -3.28 24.93
C ASP A 281 17.88 -3.56 23.42
N ASP A 282 16.84 -4.27 22.97
CA ASP A 282 16.65 -4.65 21.56
C ASP A 282 16.37 -3.46 20.61
N LEU A 283 16.02 -2.29 21.15
CA LEU A 283 15.71 -1.07 20.39
C LEU A 283 16.84 -0.03 20.43
N ARG A 284 17.86 -0.27 21.28
CA ARG A 284 19.04 0.60 21.41
C ARG A 284 19.97 0.43 20.20
N LEU A 285 20.98 1.33 20.14
CA LEU A 285 22.02 1.48 19.11
C LEU A 285 22.28 0.24 18.25
#